data_AF-A0A5C9F379-F1
#
_entry.id   AF-A0A5C9F379-F1
#
_cell.length_a   1.000
_cell.length_b   1.000
_cell.length_c   1.000
_cell.angle_alpha   90.00
_cell.angle_beta   90.00
_cell.angle_gamma   90.00
#
_symmetry.space_group_name_H-M   'P 1'
#
loop_
_entity.id
_entity.type
_entity.pdbx_description
1 polymer ?
#
loop_
_entity_poly.entity_id
_entity_poly.type
_entity_poly.pdbx_seq_one_letter_code
_entity_poly.pdbx_strand_id
1 'polypeptide(L)'
;MSKIKKKKVRKSKAGLEEDIKFEKAIQYSGWIFLFALIGFLFSWVVLDYIIDIPFLDFEENVLTFSFIVFTATSSAFSFGLAANVKKNRDKKKKLFTDWLIAEFLFCMFAIFTLAAYQW
;
A
#
# COMPACT_ATOMS: atom_id res chain seq x y z
N MET A 1 -14.27 43.33 21.09
CA MET A 1 -13.92 42.14 20.29
C MET A 1 -12.62 41.52 20.80
N SER A 2 -12.71 40.51 21.67
CA SER A 2 -11.52 39.85 22.24
C SER A 2 -10.94 38.88 21.20
N LYS A 3 -9.75 39.20 20.69
CA LYS A 3 -8.96 38.29 19.86
C LYS A 3 -8.43 37.17 20.76
N ILE A 4 -9.23 36.13 20.98
CA ILE A 4 -8.79 34.91 21.64
C ILE A 4 -7.71 34.28 20.74
N LYS A 5 -6.45 34.53 21.08
CA LYS A 5 -5.30 33.86 20.49
C LYS A 5 -5.44 32.38 20.80
N LYS A 6 -5.87 31.58 19.81
CA LYS A 6 -5.86 30.11 19.90
C LYS A 6 -4.44 29.68 20.27
N LYS A 7 -4.25 29.27 21.54
CA LYS A 7 -3.01 28.65 22.02
C LYS A 7 -2.75 27.46 21.10
N LYS A 8 -1.64 27.48 20.37
CA LYS A 8 -1.11 26.32 19.66
C LYS A 8 -0.94 25.24 20.73
N VAL A 9 -1.82 24.24 20.74
CA VAL A 9 -1.70 23.08 21.61
C VAL A 9 -0.41 22.39 21.20
N ARG A 10 0.66 22.58 21.99
CA ARG A 10 1.90 21.83 21.84
C ARG A 10 1.52 20.36 22.08
N LYS A 11 1.49 19.56 21.01
CA LYS A 11 1.40 18.10 21.13
C LYS A 11 2.51 17.65 22.09
N SER A 12 2.15 16.83 23.08
CA SER A 12 3.12 16.25 24.01
C SER A 12 4.16 15.44 23.22
N LYS A 13 5.40 15.37 23.72
CA LYS A 13 6.46 14.52 23.12
C LYS A 13 5.97 13.08 22.90
N ALA A 14 5.14 12.55 23.80
CA ALA A 14 4.52 11.23 23.70
C ALA A 14 3.66 11.06 22.43
N GLY A 15 2.82 12.05 22.09
CA GLY A 15 2.01 11.99 20.86
C GLY A 15 2.85 12.08 19.58
N LEU A 16 4.04 12.67 19.65
CA LEU A 16 4.96 12.78 18.52
C LEU A 16 5.69 11.45 18.23
N GLU A 17 6.04 10.70 19.28
CA GLU A 17 6.62 9.36 19.16
C GLU A 17 5.63 8.35 18.59
N GLU A 18 4.37 8.39 19.03
CA GLU A 18 3.29 7.56 18.46
C GLU A 18 3.05 7.88 16.98
N ASP A 19 3.05 9.16 16.60
CA ASP A 19 2.95 9.59 15.20
C ASP A 19 4.10 9.02 14.35
N ILE A 20 5.33 9.01 14.88
CA ILE A 20 6.51 8.46 14.19
C ILE A 20 6.46 6.94 14.09
N LYS A 21 6.02 6.24 15.15
CA LYS A 21 5.86 4.78 15.12
C LYS A 21 4.83 4.37 14.07
N PHE A 22 3.72 5.10 13.98
CA PHE A 22 2.68 4.87 12.97
C PHE A 22 3.19 5.13 11.55
N GLU A 23 3.91 6.24 11.31
CA GLU A 23 4.54 6.55 10.01
C GLU A 23 5.51 5.44 9.58
N LYS A 24 6.36 4.97 10.49
CA LYS A 24 7.28 3.86 10.23
C LYS A 24 6.53 2.56 9.95
N ALA A 25 5.48 2.25 10.69
CA ALA A 25 4.69 1.04 10.46
C ALA A 25 4.09 1.00 9.04
N ILE A 26 3.54 2.12 8.57
CA ILE A 26 3.02 2.24 7.20
C ILE A 26 4.15 2.09 6.17
N GLN A 27 5.29 2.73 6.39
CA GLN A 27 6.45 2.59 5.49
C GLN A 27 6.94 1.14 5.43
N TYR A 28 7.09 0.48 6.57
CA TYR A 28 7.48 -0.93 6.63
C TYR A 28 6.48 -1.82 5.89
N SER A 29 5.18 -1.58 6.06
CA SER A 29 4.14 -2.27 5.29
C SER A 29 4.36 -2.10 3.78
N GLY A 30 4.59 -0.87 3.31
CA GLY A 30 4.89 -0.61 1.90
C GLY A 30 6.13 -1.34 1.39
N TRP A 31 7.20 -1.35 2.18
CA TRP A 31 8.42 -2.10 1.85
C TRP A 31 8.19 -3.61 1.78
N ILE A 32 7.42 -4.19 2.70
CA ILE A 32 7.10 -5.62 2.68
C ILE A 32 6.37 -5.98 1.39
N PHE A 33 5.36 -5.21 1.00
CA PHE A 33 4.65 -5.42 -0.26
C PHE A 33 5.55 -5.25 -1.48
N LEU A 34 6.43 -4.24 -1.48
CA LEU A 34 7.39 -4.03 -2.55
C LEU A 34 8.36 -5.20 -2.69
N PHE A 35 8.94 -5.67 -1.58
CA PHE A 35 9.86 -6.81 -1.60
C PHE A 35 9.16 -8.11 -1.99
N ALA A 36 7.91 -8.31 -1.60
CA ALA A 36 7.11 -9.44 -2.04
C ALA A 36 6.89 -9.41 -3.58
N LEU A 37 6.55 -8.24 -4.13
CA LEU A 37 6.39 -8.06 -5.58
C LEU A 37 7.71 -8.28 -6.34
N ILE A 38 8.81 -7.71 -5.85
CA ILE A 38 10.13 -7.91 -6.47
C ILE A 38 10.54 -9.38 -6.39
N GLY A 39 10.38 -10.03 -5.24
CA GLY A 39 10.69 -11.45 -5.08
C GLY A 39 9.86 -12.34 -5.99
N PHE A 40 8.58 -12.01 -6.18
CA PHE A 40 7.70 -12.71 -7.10
C PHE A 40 8.12 -12.54 -8.57
N LEU A 41 8.32 -11.30 -9.02
CA LEU A 41 8.78 -11.01 -10.40
C LEU A 41 10.17 -11.59 -10.68
N PHE A 42 11.08 -11.52 -9.70
CA PHE A 42 12.42 -12.09 -9.83
C PHE A 42 12.38 -13.61 -9.91
N SER A 43 11.55 -14.26 -9.07
CA SER A 43 11.33 -15.71 -9.16
C SER A 43 10.76 -16.09 -10.52
N TRP A 44 9.81 -15.31 -11.05
CA TRP A 44 9.26 -15.55 -12.37
C TRP A 44 10.33 -15.49 -13.46
N VAL A 45 11.11 -14.40 -13.52
CA VAL A 45 12.20 -14.25 -14.51
C VAL A 45 13.28 -15.33 -14.36
N VAL A 46 13.64 -15.69 -13.13
CA VAL A 46 14.66 -16.72 -12.88
C VAL A 46 14.17 -18.11 -13.29
N LEU A 47 12.93 -18.47 -12.97
CA LEU A 47 12.35 -19.76 -13.35
C LEU A 47 12.18 -19.85 -14.87
N ASP A 48 11.76 -18.77 -15.52
CA ASP A 48 11.56 -18.72 -16.97
C ASP A 48 12.89 -18.74 -17.73
N TYR A 49 13.90 -17.97 -17.29
CA TYR A 49 15.17 -17.81 -18.02
C TYR A 49 16.23 -18.88 -17.71
N ILE A 50 16.29 -19.40 -16.48
CA ILE A 50 17.34 -20.35 -16.06
C ILE A 50 16.89 -21.80 -16.23
N ILE A 51 15.62 -22.07 -16.03
CA ILE A 51 15.14 -23.41 -15.76
C ILE A 51 14.38 -24.01 -16.96
N ASP A 52 13.83 -23.20 -17.88
CA ASP A 52 13.18 -23.63 -19.14
C ASP A 52 12.36 -24.92 -18.93
N ILE A 53 11.64 -24.99 -17.79
CA ILE A 53 10.81 -26.14 -17.43
C ILE A 53 9.44 -25.87 -18.06
N PRO A 54 9.08 -26.56 -19.16
CA PRO A 54 7.79 -26.38 -19.83
C PRO A 54 6.60 -26.94 -19.02
N PHE A 55 6.83 -27.40 -17.79
CA PHE A 55 5.78 -27.91 -16.88
C PHE A 55 5.32 -26.87 -15.86
N LEU A 56 6.06 -25.78 -15.72
CA LEU A 56 5.65 -24.56 -15.03
C LEU A 56 5.33 -23.52 -16.11
N ASP A 57 4.38 -23.85 -16.99
CA ASP A 57 3.63 -22.81 -17.67
C ASP A 57 2.96 -22.02 -16.54
N PHE A 58 3.62 -20.94 -16.12
CA PHE A 58 2.96 -19.83 -15.45
C PHE A 58 2.01 -19.26 -16.49
N GLU A 59 0.90 -19.96 -16.73
CA GLU A 59 -0.23 -19.41 -17.46
C GLU A 59 -0.48 -18.02 -16.90
N GLU A 60 -0.83 -17.07 -17.77
CA GLU A 60 -1.35 -15.76 -17.39
C GLU A 60 -2.64 -15.96 -16.61
N ASN A 61 -2.47 -16.38 -15.36
CA ASN A 61 -3.52 -16.85 -14.51
C ASN A 61 -3.99 -15.66 -13.69
N VAL A 62 -5.30 -15.58 -13.48
CA VAL A 62 -5.91 -14.46 -12.77
C VAL A 62 -5.37 -14.31 -11.36
N LEU A 63 -4.84 -15.40 -10.78
CA LEU A 63 -4.10 -15.37 -9.51
C LEU A 63 -2.81 -14.54 -9.60
N THR A 64 -2.00 -14.74 -10.64
CA THR A 64 -0.75 -14.01 -10.87
C THR A 64 -1.01 -12.52 -11.09
N PHE A 65 -1.99 -12.20 -11.94
CA PHE A 65 -2.40 -10.81 -12.17
C PHE A 65 -2.95 -10.16 -10.89
N SER A 66 -3.83 -10.85 -10.16
CA SER A 66 -4.38 -10.34 -8.90
C SER A 66 -3.27 -10.10 -7.87
N PHE A 67 -2.29 -11.00 -7.78
CA PHE A 67 -1.16 -10.85 -6.87
C PHE A 67 -0.32 -9.63 -7.22
N ILE A 68 0.03 -9.44 -8.50
CA ILE A 68 0.80 -8.28 -8.97
C ILE A 68 0.04 -6.99 -8.70
N VAL A 69 -1.24 -6.91 -9.09
CA VAL A 69 -2.05 -5.71 -8.90
C VAL A 69 -2.18 -5.38 -7.42
N PHE A 70 -2.51 -6.38 -6.58
CA PHE A 70 -2.66 -6.19 -5.13
C PHE A 70 -1.35 -5.73 -4.49
N THR A 71 -0.25 -6.46 -4.67
CA THR A 71 1.04 -6.10 -4.04
C THR A 71 1.60 -4.77 -4.55
N ALA A 72 1.47 -4.48 -5.84
CA ALA A 72 1.89 -3.19 -6.41
C ALA A 72 1.08 -2.03 -5.85
N THR A 73 -0.24 -2.15 -5.82
CA THR A 73 -1.09 -1.06 -5.31
C THR A 73 -0.98 -0.91 -3.80
N SER A 74 -1.03 -1.97 -3.01
CA SER A 74 -0.83 -1.89 -1.56
C SER A 74 0.52 -1.27 -1.19
N SER A 75 1.59 -1.55 -1.96
CA SER A 75 2.88 -0.88 -1.82
C SER A 75 2.79 0.62 -2.12
N ALA A 76 2.29 0.99 -3.30
CA ALA A 76 2.18 2.38 -3.74
C ALA A 76 1.30 3.22 -2.80
N PHE A 77 0.15 2.67 -2.41
CA PHE A 77 -0.78 3.28 -1.48
C PHE A 77 -0.17 3.44 -0.08
N SER A 78 0.59 2.46 0.41
CA SER A 78 1.30 2.58 1.70
C SER A 78 2.34 3.71 1.69
N PHE A 79 3.17 3.81 0.64
CA PHE A 79 4.13 4.91 0.53
C PHE A 79 3.45 6.28 0.36
N GLY A 80 2.37 6.35 -0.43
CA GLY A 80 1.56 7.55 -0.59
C GLY A 80 0.92 8.00 0.72
N LEU A 81 0.38 7.07 1.49
CA LEU A 81 -0.19 7.34 2.81
C LEU A 81 0.89 7.83 3.79
N ALA A 82 2.06 7.18 3.83
CA ALA A 82 3.16 7.63 4.69
C ALA A 82 3.58 9.07 4.37
N ALA A 83 3.73 9.42 3.09
CA ALA A 83 4.07 10.78 2.66
C ALA A 83 2.99 11.81 3.06
N ASN A 84 1.72 11.45 2.93
CA ASN A 84 0.60 12.33 3.29
C ASN A 84 0.44 12.51 4.80
N VAL A 85 0.60 11.43 5.58
CA VAL A 85 0.58 11.47 7.05
C VAL A 85 1.75 12.30 7.57
N LYS A 86 2.94 12.19 6.96
CA LYS A 86 4.11 13.01 7.30
C LYS A 86 3.83 14.51 7.14
N LYS A 87 3.14 14.91 6.07
CA LYS A 87 2.76 16.31 5.81
C LYS A 87 1.60 16.79 6.69
N ASN A 88 0.65 15.92 7.01
CA ASN A 88 -0.61 16.27 7.70
C ASN A 88 -0.88 15.40 8.94
N ARG A 89 0.08 15.37 9.88
CA ARG A 89 0.02 14.52 11.10
C ARG A 89 -1.25 14.72 11.94
N ASP A 90 -1.83 15.91 11.93
CA ASP A 90 -3.05 16.21 12.70
C ASP A 90 -4.31 15.54 12.14
N LYS A 91 -4.29 15.12 10.87
CA LYS A 91 -5.40 14.42 10.21
C LYS A 91 -5.11 12.93 9.98
N LYS A 92 -4.11 12.35 10.66
CA LYS A 92 -3.64 10.96 10.41
C LYS A 92 -4.76 9.92 10.39
N LYS A 93 -5.71 9.99 11.32
CA LYS A 93 -6.84 9.04 11.41
C LYS A 93 -7.74 9.13 10.18
N LYS A 94 -8.10 10.35 9.78
CA LYS A 94 -8.92 10.57 8.59
C LYS A 94 -8.21 10.07 7.33
N LEU A 95 -6.93 10.42 7.17
CA LEU A 95 -6.12 9.96 6.03
C LEU A 95 -6.01 8.44 5.97
N PHE A 96 -5.88 7.76 7.12
CA PHE A 96 -5.85 6.31 7.19
C PHE A 96 -7.20 5.68 6.81
N THR A 97 -8.32 6.24 7.26
CA THR A 97 -9.66 5.73 6.89
C THR A 97 -9.96 5.98 5.41
N ASP A 98 -9.69 7.18 4.90
CA ASP A 98 -9.85 7.50 3.48
C ASP A 98 -8.98 6.57 2.61
N TRP A 99 -7.77 6.25 3.07
CA TRP A 99 -6.87 5.29 2.43
C TRP A 99 -7.43 3.87 2.41
N LEU A 100 -7.92 3.36 3.56
CA LEU A 100 -8.45 2.01 3.66
C LEU A 100 -9.69 1.83 2.76
N ILE A 101 -10.53 2.86 2.65
CA ILE A 101 -11.67 2.87 1.72
C ILE A 101 -11.18 2.89 0.27
N ALA A 102 -10.17 3.71 -0.06
CA ALA A 102 -9.63 3.78 -1.41
C ALA A 102 -9.01 2.45 -1.86
N GLU A 103 -8.22 1.80 -1.00
CA GLU A 103 -7.63 0.49 -1.29
C GLU A 103 -8.71 -0.58 -1.47
N PHE A 104 -9.73 -0.58 -0.60
CA PHE A 104 -10.87 -1.50 -0.73
C PHE A 104 -11.62 -1.31 -2.05
N LEU A 105 -11.96 -0.07 -2.41
CA LEU A 105 -12.65 0.24 -3.66
C LEU A 105 -11.80 -0.12 -4.89
N PHE A 106 -10.50 0.14 -4.84
CA PHE A 106 -9.58 -0.23 -5.90
C PHE A 106 -9.51 -1.75 -6.08
N CYS A 107 -9.38 -2.51 -4.98
CA CYS A 107 -9.37 -3.97 -5.04
C CYS A 107 -10.68 -4.53 -5.60
N MET A 108 -11.83 -4.00 -5.16
CA MET A 108 -13.14 -4.37 -5.71
C MET A 108 -13.22 -4.11 -7.22
N PHE A 109 -12.76 -2.94 -7.67
CA PHE A 109 -12.73 -2.59 -9.09
C PHE A 109 -11.82 -3.53 -9.90
N ALA A 110 -10.64 -3.87 -9.37
CA ALA A 110 -9.71 -4.80 -10.01
C ALA A 110 -10.33 -6.20 -10.14
N ILE A 111 -10.97 -6.70 -9.09
CA ILE A 111 -11.67 -8.00 -9.09
C ILE A 111 -12.80 -7.99 -10.12
N PHE A 112 -13.62 -6.94 -10.16
CA PHE A 112 -14.71 -6.85 -11.14
C PHE A 112 -14.22 -6.75 -12.58
N THR A 113 -13.13 -6.00 -12.81
CA THR A 113 -12.53 -5.87 -14.14
C THR A 113 -11.98 -7.21 -14.61
N LEU A 114 -11.32 -7.96 -13.72
CA LEU A 114 -10.86 -9.32 -14.01
C LEU A 114 -12.02 -10.28 -14.29
N ALA A 115 -13.05 -10.26 -13.44
CA ALA A 115 -14.23 -11.10 -13.62
C ALA A 115 -14.94 -10.81 -14.95
N ALA A 116 -15.01 -9.54 -15.37
CA ALA A 116 -15.56 -9.15 -16.66
C ALA A 116 -14.68 -9.55 -17.85
N TYR A 117 -13.35 -9.58 -17.69
CA TYR A 117 -12.42 -10.05 -18.73
C TYR A 117 -12.46 -11.58 -18.90
N GLN A 118 -12.80 -12.32 -17.84
CA GLN A 118 -12.93 -13.78 -17.88
C GLN A 118 -14.26 -14.30 -18.42
N TRP A 119 -15.25 -13.43 -18.65
CA TRP A 119 -16.59 -13.78 -19.15
C TRP A 119 -16.69 -13.53 -20.66
#